data_AF-A0AAD9TRD8-F1
#
_entry.id   AF-A0AAD9TRD8-F1
#
_cell.length_a   1.000
_cell.length_b   1.000
_cell.length_c   1.000
_cell.angle_alpha   90.00
_cell.angle_beta   90.00
_cell.angle_gamma   90.00
#
_symmetry.space_group_name_H-M   'P 1'
#
loop_
_entity.id
_entity.type
_entity.pdbx_description
1 polymer ?
#
loop_
_entity_poly.entity_id
_entity_poly.type
_entity_poly.pdbx_seq_one_letter_code
_entity_poly.pdbx_strand_id
1 'polypeptide(L)'
;MDSIFDSLIWVFDSSGEFSVKSFRKCMEDRNAQGGSVFKEVWLNICPPKIELFVWQLLHGRVLVREVLSRFGIQVCTNLECPFCQSNEESVDHLFLHCKWTWGLWQKCINWWGLSYYAASTLLDWWRGWRNLCTRKKSRRAWMSLFFAVVWSIWEARNQLIFKDIPVDSVRMEDMVRFRVGWWFKHFGGGSLDPLTLILLNIVDRCSEISKKSFFNLQKWISPATNLLKFNVDGSVRSSLGFAGICGVLRNHLGKVLCFFSSYVGVQDVISAEILVIARACDLFGSRPDLVRWRLIIACDSKSVVEWVTSRDIENLKNSSENNNFGTQNARREDWIRKNIFVLHFAYNRYLSILVAELVQEAYDNLLDELFAMINV
;
A
#
# COMPACT_ATOMS: atom_id res chain seq x y z
N MET A 1 52.86 -37.20 -30.38
CA MET A 1 52.23 -36.31 -29.40
C MET A 1 50.74 -36.40 -29.67
N ASP A 2 50.05 -37.28 -28.98
CA ASP A 2 48.60 -37.41 -29.13
C ASP A 2 47.95 -36.16 -28.56
N SER A 3 47.16 -35.48 -29.38
CA SER A 3 46.44 -34.27 -28.99
C SER A 3 45.34 -34.67 -27.99
N ILE A 4 45.61 -34.45 -26.71
CA ILE A 4 44.59 -34.56 -25.66
C ILE A 4 43.60 -33.42 -25.89
N PHE A 5 42.40 -33.76 -26.39
CA PHE A 5 41.31 -32.81 -26.52
C PHE A 5 40.60 -32.65 -25.18
N ASP A 6 40.38 -31.41 -24.76
CA ASP A 6 39.55 -31.10 -23.61
C ASP A 6 38.10 -31.55 -23.85
N SER A 7 37.49 -32.14 -22.81
CA SER A 7 36.11 -32.61 -22.84
C SER A 7 35.33 -32.08 -21.64
N LEU A 8 34.04 -31.81 -21.85
CA LEU A 8 33.12 -31.41 -20.78
C LEU A 8 32.76 -32.63 -19.94
N ILE A 9 33.05 -32.58 -18.64
CA ILE A 9 32.77 -33.67 -17.69
C ILE A 9 31.64 -33.25 -16.74
N TRP A 10 30.61 -34.09 -16.65
CA TRP A 10 29.54 -33.94 -15.67
C TRP A 10 29.99 -34.39 -14.29
N VAL A 11 30.45 -33.44 -13.48
CA VAL A 11 30.99 -33.66 -12.12
C VAL A 11 30.03 -34.30 -11.10
N PHE A 12 28.73 -34.39 -11.40
CA PHE A 12 27.73 -34.98 -10.50
C PHE A 12 27.40 -36.45 -10.81
N ASP A 13 28.17 -37.09 -11.70
CA ASP A 13 28.10 -38.53 -11.95
C ASP A 13 29.53 -39.08 -12.08
N SER A 14 29.79 -40.25 -11.46
CA SER A 14 31.12 -40.89 -11.49
C SER A 14 31.55 -41.34 -12.88
N SER A 15 30.60 -41.51 -13.81
CA SER A 15 30.88 -41.76 -15.23
C SER A 15 31.41 -40.54 -15.97
N GLY A 16 31.23 -39.33 -15.42
CA GLY A 16 31.52 -38.08 -16.10
C GLY A 16 30.53 -37.72 -17.22
N GLU A 17 29.53 -38.56 -17.46
CA GLU A 17 28.52 -38.34 -18.51
C GLU A 17 27.26 -37.65 -17.95
N PHE A 18 26.71 -36.72 -18.74
CA PHE A 18 25.45 -36.07 -18.39
C PHE A 18 24.27 -37.01 -18.60
N SER A 19 23.39 -37.13 -17.61
CA SER A 19 22.08 -37.73 -17.80
C SER A 19 21.00 -36.90 -17.11
N VAL A 20 19.79 -36.92 -17.64
CA VAL A 20 18.63 -36.25 -17.02
C VAL A 20 18.37 -36.79 -15.61
N LYS A 21 18.68 -38.07 -15.37
CA LYS A 21 18.56 -38.73 -14.07
C LYS A 21 19.57 -38.19 -13.05
N SER A 22 20.85 -38.09 -13.41
CA SER A 22 21.89 -37.56 -12.51
C SER A 22 21.70 -36.05 -12.27
N PHE A 23 21.26 -35.31 -13.29
CA PHE A 23 20.83 -33.91 -13.13
C PHE A 23 19.67 -33.76 -12.15
N ARG A 24 18.59 -34.55 -12.32
CA ARG A 24 17.42 -34.48 -11.45
C ARG A 24 17.76 -34.82 -10.00
N LYS A 25 18.58 -35.86 -9.79
CA LYS A 25 19.07 -36.24 -8.46
C LYS A 25 19.91 -35.11 -7.84
N CYS A 26 20.83 -34.50 -8.60
CA CYS A 26 21.58 -33.34 -8.15
C CYS A 26 20.67 -32.15 -7.77
N MET A 27 19.62 -31.90 -8.54
CA MET A 27 18.62 -30.86 -8.24
C MET A 27 17.80 -31.19 -6.99
N GLU A 28 17.42 -32.45 -6.80
CA GLU A 28 16.71 -32.93 -5.61
C GLU A 28 17.59 -32.84 -4.36
N ASP A 29 18.87 -33.24 -4.45
CA ASP A 29 19.85 -33.13 -3.37
C ASP A 29 20.15 -31.66 -3.04
N ARG A 30 20.27 -30.78 -4.04
CA ARG A 30 20.38 -29.33 -3.83
C ARG A 30 19.12 -28.71 -3.24
N ASN A 31 17.93 -29.19 -3.61
CA ASN A 31 16.67 -28.74 -3.02
C ASN A 31 16.47 -29.29 -1.60
N ALA A 32 17.03 -30.46 -1.27
CA ALA A 32 17.10 -30.98 0.09
C ALA A 32 18.08 -30.17 0.97
N GLN A 33 19.15 -29.63 0.37
CA GLN A 33 20.11 -28.71 1.01
C GLN A 33 19.61 -27.25 1.02
N GLY A 34 18.74 -26.87 0.09
CA GLY A 34 18.02 -25.59 0.03
C GLY A 34 16.97 -25.53 1.12
N GLY A 35 17.40 -25.09 2.30
CA GLY A 35 16.68 -25.29 3.56
C GLY A 35 15.20 -24.87 3.59
N SER A 36 14.49 -25.50 4.52
CA SER A 36 13.13 -25.24 5.03
C SER A 36 12.64 -23.79 4.92
N VAL A 37 13.54 -22.83 5.13
CA VAL A 37 13.32 -21.39 5.18
C VAL A 37 12.57 -20.85 3.96
N PHE A 38 12.79 -21.36 2.75
CA PHE A 38 12.09 -20.87 1.55
C PHE A 38 10.64 -21.39 1.42
N LYS A 39 10.33 -22.54 2.03
CA LYS A 39 8.94 -23.02 2.14
C LYS A 39 8.12 -22.15 3.09
N GLU A 40 8.77 -21.42 3.99
CA GLU A 40 8.13 -20.57 5.00
C GLU A 40 7.66 -19.21 4.45
N VAL A 41 7.91 -18.91 3.17
CA VAL A 41 7.46 -17.66 2.54
C VAL A 41 5.96 -17.68 2.25
N TRP A 42 5.41 -18.85 1.93
CA TRP A 42 4.00 -19.02 1.55
C TRP A 42 3.10 -19.04 2.78
N LEU A 43 2.65 -17.87 3.24
CA LEU A 43 1.92 -17.70 4.50
C LEU A 43 0.45 -17.31 4.29
N ASN A 44 0.07 -16.98 3.05
CA ASN A 44 -1.20 -16.38 2.67
C ASN A 44 -1.50 -15.18 3.56
N ILE A 45 -0.55 -14.24 3.67
CA ILE A 45 -0.69 -13.01 4.48
C ILE A 45 -0.65 -11.73 3.64
N CYS A 46 -0.51 -11.85 2.33
CA CYS A 46 -0.46 -10.75 1.37
C CYS A 46 -0.81 -11.30 -0.03
N PRO A 47 -0.97 -10.45 -1.05
CA PRO A 47 -1.20 -10.90 -2.43
C PRO A 47 -0.12 -11.88 -2.92
N PRO A 48 -0.47 -12.94 -3.68
CA PRO A 48 0.48 -13.95 -4.14
C PRO A 48 1.70 -13.39 -4.90
N LYS A 49 1.53 -12.29 -5.64
CA LYS A 49 2.63 -11.60 -6.34
C LYS A 49 3.74 -11.14 -5.38
N ILE A 50 3.37 -10.78 -4.16
CA ILE A 50 4.30 -10.31 -3.14
C ILE A 50 5.01 -11.48 -2.46
N GLU A 51 4.32 -12.59 -2.21
CA GLU A 51 4.97 -13.81 -1.71
C GLU A 51 5.99 -14.36 -2.71
N LEU A 52 5.65 -14.36 -4.01
CA LEU A 52 6.58 -14.71 -5.08
C LEU A 52 7.77 -13.75 -5.13
N PHE A 53 7.53 -12.45 -5.02
CA PHE A 53 8.60 -11.46 -4.95
C PHE A 53 9.53 -11.70 -3.75
N VAL A 54 8.99 -11.94 -2.55
CA VAL A 54 9.80 -12.20 -1.35
C VAL A 54 10.59 -13.50 -1.51
N TRP A 55 10.01 -14.54 -2.12
CA TRP A 55 10.73 -15.76 -2.42
C TRP A 55 11.93 -15.49 -3.36
N GLN A 56 11.73 -14.74 -4.45
CA GLN A 56 12.81 -14.35 -5.36
C GLN A 56 13.87 -13.49 -4.65
N LEU A 57 13.43 -12.59 -3.79
CA LEU A 57 14.26 -11.69 -3.02
C LEU A 57 15.19 -12.44 -2.08
N LEU A 58 14.67 -13.41 -1.32
CA LEU A 58 15.47 -14.24 -0.42
C LEU A 58 16.43 -15.18 -1.17
N HIS A 59 16.14 -15.50 -2.43
CA HIS A 59 17.06 -16.20 -3.32
C HIS A 59 18.11 -15.29 -3.97
N GLY A 60 18.07 -13.98 -3.73
CA GLY A 60 18.97 -13.01 -4.35
C GLY A 60 18.74 -12.84 -5.86
N ARG A 61 17.51 -13.09 -6.33
CA ARG A 61 17.16 -13.13 -7.77
C ARG A 61 16.40 -11.90 -8.26
N VAL A 62 16.20 -10.91 -7.41
CA VAL A 62 15.56 -9.64 -7.80
C VAL A 62 16.54 -8.79 -8.62
N LEU A 63 16.04 -8.14 -9.66
CA LEU A 63 16.83 -7.41 -10.66
C LEU A 63 17.35 -6.05 -10.16
N VAL A 64 18.21 -6.08 -9.15
CA VAL A 64 19.04 -4.95 -8.72
C VAL A 64 20.24 -4.78 -9.66
N ARG A 65 20.90 -3.61 -9.67
CA ARG A 65 22.03 -3.33 -10.60
C ARG A 65 23.15 -4.36 -10.50
N GLU A 66 23.51 -4.83 -9.30
CA GLU A 66 24.53 -5.89 -9.16
C GLU A 66 24.14 -7.16 -9.93
N VAL A 67 22.88 -7.60 -9.80
CA VAL A 67 22.37 -8.81 -10.47
C VAL A 67 22.34 -8.61 -11.98
N LEU A 68 21.88 -7.45 -12.45
CA LEU A 68 21.86 -7.09 -13.88
C LEU A 68 23.27 -7.06 -14.49
N SER A 69 24.24 -6.51 -13.76
CA SER A 69 25.65 -6.47 -14.15
C SER A 69 26.24 -7.87 -14.31
N ARG A 70 25.91 -8.81 -13.40
CA ARG A 70 26.32 -10.23 -13.50
C ARG A 70 25.77 -10.92 -14.76
N PHE A 71 24.63 -10.46 -15.29
CA PHE A 71 24.08 -10.96 -16.55
C PHE A 71 24.62 -10.24 -17.79
N GLY A 72 25.59 -9.33 -17.63
CA GLY A 72 26.13 -8.53 -18.73
C GLY A 72 25.18 -7.46 -19.26
N ILE A 73 24.09 -7.17 -18.54
CA ILE A 73 23.12 -6.15 -18.93
C ILE A 73 23.62 -4.80 -18.38
N GLN A 74 24.22 -3.99 -19.25
CA GLN A 74 24.66 -2.64 -18.90
C GLN A 74 23.46 -1.68 -18.82
N VAL A 75 22.79 -1.65 -17.66
CA VAL A 75 21.63 -0.75 -17.44
C VAL A 75 22.07 0.66 -17.01
N CYS A 76 23.22 0.81 -16.34
CA CYS A 76 23.74 2.10 -15.90
C CYS A 76 25.28 2.09 -15.88
N THR A 77 25.93 3.24 -16.11
CA THR A 77 27.38 3.43 -15.89
C THR A 77 27.74 3.44 -14.39
N ASN A 78 26.76 3.74 -13.53
CA ASN A 78 26.92 3.80 -12.08
C ASN A 78 26.16 2.65 -11.39
N LEU A 79 26.86 1.86 -10.57
CA LEU A 79 26.30 0.75 -9.80
C LEU A 79 25.75 1.18 -8.43
N GLU A 80 25.86 2.46 -8.06
CA GLU A 80 25.41 2.98 -6.77
C GLU A 80 23.92 2.78 -6.51
N CYS A 81 23.60 2.51 -5.25
CA CYS A 81 22.26 2.42 -4.71
C CYS A 81 21.49 3.73 -4.96
N PRO A 82 20.28 3.66 -5.55
CA PRO A 82 19.52 4.84 -5.92
C PRO A 82 19.07 5.68 -4.70
N PHE A 83 19.01 5.08 -3.50
CA PHE A 83 18.59 5.78 -2.30
C PHE A 83 19.71 6.49 -1.55
N CYS A 84 20.89 5.87 -1.42
CA CYS A 84 22.01 6.47 -0.66
C CYS A 84 23.11 7.06 -1.54
N GLN A 85 23.20 6.65 -2.81
CA GLN A 85 24.23 7.09 -3.76
C GLN A 85 25.65 6.97 -3.20
N SER A 86 25.89 5.99 -2.32
CA SER A 86 27.15 5.87 -1.55
C SER A 86 27.77 4.47 -1.62
N ASN A 87 26.98 3.44 -1.88
CA ASN A 87 27.42 2.05 -1.97
C ASN A 87 26.75 1.41 -3.19
N GLU A 88 27.33 0.34 -3.72
CA GLU A 88 26.74 -0.41 -4.83
C GLU A 88 25.37 -1.04 -4.46
N GLU A 89 24.47 -1.08 -5.44
CA GLU A 89 23.12 -1.64 -5.29
C GLU A 89 23.15 -3.18 -5.36
N SER A 90 23.42 -3.81 -4.22
CA SER A 90 23.17 -5.23 -3.98
C SER A 90 21.80 -5.49 -3.36
N VAL A 91 21.36 -6.74 -3.34
CA VAL A 91 20.12 -7.14 -2.66
C VAL A 91 20.21 -6.82 -1.16
N ASP A 92 21.29 -7.22 -0.50
CA ASP A 92 21.48 -6.96 0.93
C ASP A 92 21.59 -5.45 1.21
N HIS A 93 22.28 -4.70 0.35
CA HIS A 93 22.38 -3.26 0.55
C HIS A 93 21.03 -2.57 0.35
N LEU A 94 20.35 -2.78 -0.77
CA LEU A 94 19.10 -2.09 -1.08
C LEU A 94 18.01 -2.36 -0.04
N PHE A 95 17.87 -3.62 0.40
CA PHE A 95 16.76 -4.05 1.25
C PHE A 95 17.07 -4.08 2.75
N LEU A 96 18.34 -3.95 3.15
CA LEU A 96 18.72 -4.01 4.57
C LEU A 96 19.73 -2.93 4.97
N HIS A 97 20.89 -2.84 4.32
CA HIS A 97 22.02 -2.03 4.82
C HIS A 97 22.01 -0.57 4.38
N CYS A 98 21.26 -0.22 3.34
CA CYS A 98 21.15 1.15 2.87
C CYS A 98 20.65 2.03 4.02
N LYS A 99 21.35 3.13 4.32
CA LYS A 99 21.02 4.03 5.44
C LYS A 99 19.56 4.48 5.42
N TRP A 100 19.03 4.77 4.24
CA TRP A 100 17.63 5.16 4.07
C TRP A 100 16.69 4.00 4.39
N THR A 101 16.93 2.82 3.80
CA THR A 101 16.17 1.59 4.04
C THR A 101 16.18 1.16 5.50
N TRP A 102 17.35 1.21 6.14
CA TRP A 102 17.50 0.87 7.55
C TRP A 102 16.72 1.84 8.45
N GLY A 103 16.69 3.13 8.12
CA GLY A 103 15.84 4.10 8.80
C GLY A 103 14.34 3.75 8.74
N LEU A 104 13.87 3.21 7.61
CA LEU A 104 12.51 2.69 7.48
C LEU A 104 12.30 1.45 8.36
N TRP A 105 13.21 0.47 8.33
CA TRP A 105 13.15 -0.70 9.20
C TRP A 105 13.09 -0.31 10.68
N GLN A 106 13.94 0.60 11.14
CA GLN A 106 13.96 1.06 12.53
C GLN A 106 12.63 1.68 12.95
N LYS A 107 12.01 2.52 12.10
CA LYS A 107 10.68 3.07 12.36
C LYS A 107 9.63 1.95 12.49
N CYS A 108 9.64 1.00 11.55
CA CYS A 108 8.70 -0.12 11.53
C CYS A 108 8.85 -1.06 12.74
N ILE A 109 10.08 -1.36 13.15
CA ILE A 109 10.39 -2.17 14.33
C ILE A 109 9.96 -1.44 15.61
N ASN A 110 10.17 -0.12 15.66
CA ASN A 110 9.76 0.72 16.79
C ASN A 110 8.24 0.78 16.99
N TRP A 111 7.42 0.56 15.94
CA TRP A 111 5.97 0.42 16.12
C TRP A 111 5.59 -0.73 17.05
N TRP A 112 6.49 -1.71 17.21
CA TRP A 112 6.33 -2.85 18.09
C TRP A 112 7.06 -2.70 19.43
N GLY A 113 7.64 -1.53 19.70
CA GLY A 113 8.45 -1.26 20.89
C GLY A 113 9.75 -2.06 20.92
N LEU A 114 10.22 -2.52 19.76
CA LEU A 114 11.46 -3.27 19.62
C LEU A 114 12.58 -2.33 19.16
N SER A 115 13.81 -2.70 19.47
CA SER A 115 15.02 -2.09 18.93
C SER A 115 15.97 -3.21 18.56
N TYR A 116 16.51 -3.16 17.34
CA TYR A 116 17.34 -4.24 16.81
C TYR A 116 18.33 -3.70 15.78
N TYR A 117 19.36 -4.49 15.50
CA TYR A 117 20.42 -4.18 14.53
C TYR A 117 20.26 -5.01 13.27
N ALA A 118 20.74 -4.50 12.13
CA ALA A 118 20.68 -5.23 10.88
C ALA A 118 21.47 -6.53 10.99
N ALA A 119 20.92 -7.63 10.47
CA ALA A 119 21.69 -8.86 10.27
C ALA A 119 22.70 -8.68 9.14
N SER A 120 23.66 -9.58 9.00
CA SER A 120 24.67 -9.58 7.92
C SER A 120 24.06 -9.63 6.52
N THR A 121 23.02 -10.45 6.35
CA THR A 121 22.33 -10.67 5.08
C THR A 121 20.83 -10.56 5.25
N LEU A 122 20.11 -10.30 4.16
CA LEU A 122 18.64 -10.30 4.15
C LEU A 122 18.07 -11.68 4.49
N LEU A 123 18.76 -12.76 4.13
CA LEU A 123 18.35 -14.12 4.48
C LEU A 123 18.47 -14.38 5.99
N ASP A 124 19.55 -13.92 6.61
CA ASP A 124 19.72 -14.01 8.07
C ASP A 124 18.73 -13.09 8.78
N TRP A 125 18.44 -11.93 8.19
CA TRP A 125 17.39 -11.04 8.67
C TRP A 125 16.03 -11.74 8.68
N TRP A 126 15.65 -12.42 7.60
CA TRP A 126 14.42 -13.20 7.53
C TRP A 126 14.35 -14.31 8.58
N ARG A 127 15.45 -15.09 8.75
CA ARG A 127 15.55 -16.16 9.75
C ARG A 127 15.37 -15.61 11.17
N GLY A 128 16.00 -14.48 11.48
CA GLY A 128 15.88 -13.79 12.76
C GLY A 128 14.50 -13.17 12.95
N TRP A 129 13.93 -12.57 11.90
CA TRP A 129 12.69 -11.81 11.93
C TRP A 129 11.55 -12.59 12.55
N ARG A 130 11.36 -13.85 12.13
CA ARG A 130 10.32 -14.75 12.65
C ARG A 130 10.37 -14.91 14.18
N ASN A 131 11.57 -14.83 14.77
CA ASN A 131 11.80 -15.04 16.20
C ASN A 131 11.78 -13.74 17.02
N LEU A 132 11.85 -12.57 16.38
CA LEU A 132 11.78 -11.27 17.06
C LEU A 132 10.42 -11.02 17.71
N CYS A 133 9.34 -11.54 17.14
CA CYS A 133 8.01 -11.44 17.73
C CYS A 133 7.64 -12.70 18.51
N THR A 134 7.79 -12.64 19.83
CA THR A 134 7.42 -13.74 20.74
C THR A 134 5.90 -13.89 20.93
N ARG A 135 5.12 -12.88 20.50
CA ARG A 135 3.67 -12.84 20.66
C ARG A 135 2.97 -13.66 19.58
N LYS A 136 2.58 -14.90 19.91
CA LYS A 136 1.90 -15.83 18.98
C LYS A 136 0.70 -15.22 18.24
N LYS A 137 -0.14 -14.44 18.94
CA LYS A 137 -1.35 -13.82 18.35
C LYS A 137 -1.04 -12.76 17.28
N SER A 138 0.11 -12.12 17.37
CA SER A 138 0.49 -11.02 16.47
C SER A 138 1.47 -11.45 15.38
N ARG A 139 1.82 -12.74 15.34
CA ARG A 139 2.85 -13.27 14.44
C ARG A 139 2.51 -13.10 12.96
N ARG A 140 1.24 -13.25 12.56
CA ARG A 140 0.82 -13.01 11.17
C ARG A 140 1.01 -11.55 10.76
N ALA A 141 0.61 -10.60 11.61
CA ALA A 141 0.82 -9.17 11.39
C ALA A 141 2.32 -8.81 11.37
N TRP A 142 3.12 -9.42 12.25
CA TRP A 142 4.56 -9.24 12.28
C TRP A 142 5.25 -9.77 11.01
N MET A 143 4.84 -10.94 10.52
CA MET A 143 5.34 -11.44 9.23
C MET A 143 4.88 -10.52 8.10
N SER A 144 3.62 -10.06 8.11
CA SER A 144 3.10 -9.13 7.09
C SER A 144 3.90 -7.83 7.01
N LEU A 145 4.45 -7.36 8.13
CA LEU A 145 5.32 -6.18 8.16
C LEU A 145 6.58 -6.38 7.34
N PHE A 146 7.21 -7.57 7.41
CA PHE A 146 8.39 -7.85 6.59
C PHE A 146 8.09 -7.69 5.10
N PHE A 147 7.02 -8.35 4.64
CA PHE A 147 6.59 -8.34 3.23
C PHE A 147 6.23 -6.91 2.80
N ALA A 148 5.56 -6.15 3.67
CA ALA A 148 5.16 -4.78 3.37
C ALA A 148 6.38 -3.87 3.21
N VAL A 149 7.37 -3.97 4.09
CA VAL A 149 8.60 -3.17 4.02
C VAL A 149 9.37 -3.48 2.74
N VAL A 150 9.70 -4.75 2.47
CA VAL A 150 10.49 -5.11 1.30
C VAL A 150 9.78 -4.79 -0.01
N TRP A 151 8.46 -4.99 -0.08
CA TRP A 151 7.68 -4.62 -1.26
C TRP A 151 7.66 -3.10 -1.48
N SER A 152 7.52 -2.30 -0.41
CA SER A 152 7.59 -0.83 -0.49
C SER A 152 8.93 -0.35 -0.98
N ILE A 153 10.03 -0.90 -0.47
CA ILE A 153 11.39 -0.57 -0.91
C ILE A 153 11.55 -0.84 -2.41
N TRP A 154 11.10 -2.01 -2.87
CA TRP A 154 11.19 -2.39 -4.28
C TRP A 154 10.41 -1.45 -5.19
N GLU A 155 9.17 -1.14 -4.82
CA GLU A 155 8.33 -0.24 -5.60
C GLU A 155 8.90 1.18 -5.62
N ALA A 156 9.31 1.72 -4.48
CA ALA A 156 9.90 3.04 -4.38
C ALA A 156 11.18 3.14 -5.23
N ARG A 157 12.01 2.09 -5.23
CA ARG A 157 13.20 2.01 -6.07
C ARG A 157 12.85 2.07 -7.55
N ASN A 158 11.84 1.32 -7.97
CA ASN A 158 11.41 1.29 -9.37
C ASN A 158 10.74 2.60 -9.79
N GLN A 159 9.95 3.24 -8.91
CA GLN A 159 9.37 4.56 -9.17
C GLN A 159 10.46 5.63 -9.31
N LEU A 160 11.49 5.58 -8.47
CA LEU A 160 12.62 6.50 -8.55
C LEU A 160 13.39 6.32 -9.87
N ILE A 161 13.68 5.07 -10.28
CA ILE A 161 14.51 4.81 -11.47
C ILE A 161 13.75 5.01 -12.78
N PHE A 162 12.49 4.60 -12.86
CA PHE A 162 11.74 4.58 -14.12
C PHE A 162 10.80 5.77 -14.29
N LYS A 163 10.54 6.55 -13.23
CA LYS A 163 9.61 7.67 -13.24
C LYS A 163 10.16 8.94 -12.58
N ASP A 164 11.42 8.92 -12.12
CA ASP A 164 12.07 10.03 -11.39
C ASP A 164 11.25 10.56 -10.20
N ILE A 165 10.45 9.68 -9.56
CA ILE A 165 9.64 10.05 -8.40
C ILE A 165 10.52 9.93 -7.14
N PRO A 166 10.79 11.04 -6.41
CA PRO A 166 11.62 11.00 -5.22
C PRO A 166 10.93 10.27 -4.08
N VAL A 167 11.75 9.65 -3.22
CA VAL A 167 11.25 8.89 -2.08
C VAL A 167 10.97 9.82 -0.90
N ASP A 168 9.74 9.78 -0.37
CA ASP A 168 9.34 10.50 0.83
C ASP A 168 9.23 9.51 2.02
N SER A 169 10.07 9.72 3.03
CA SER A 169 10.17 8.84 4.21
C SER A 169 8.91 8.77 5.07
N VAL A 170 8.04 9.79 5.04
CA VAL A 170 6.75 9.77 5.75
C VAL A 170 5.72 9.03 4.92
N ARG A 171 5.67 9.31 3.61
CA ARG A 171 4.76 8.59 2.69
C ARG A 171 5.05 7.09 2.70
N MET A 172 6.31 6.70 2.73
CA MET A 172 6.75 5.31 2.79
C MET A 172 6.33 4.63 4.09
N GLU A 173 6.43 5.35 5.22
CA GLU A 173 5.99 4.88 6.52
C GLU A 173 4.48 4.59 6.53
N ASP A 174 3.69 5.53 6.03
CA ASP A 174 2.23 5.41 5.92
C ASP A 174 1.84 4.28 4.96
N MET A 175 2.60 4.11 3.87
CA MET A 175 2.38 3.03 2.91
C MET A 175 2.57 1.64 3.54
N VAL A 176 3.65 1.46 4.29
CA VAL A 176 3.89 0.19 4.98
C VAL A 176 2.79 -0.09 5.99
N ARG A 177 2.34 0.91 6.77
CA ARG A 177 1.22 0.74 7.70
C ARG A 177 -0.06 0.33 6.99
N PHE A 178 -0.36 0.98 5.87
CA PHE A 178 -1.54 0.68 5.08
C PHE A 178 -1.50 -0.76 4.57
N ARG A 179 -0.40 -1.18 3.95
CA ARG A 179 -0.22 -2.57 3.47
C ARG A 179 -0.40 -3.59 4.56
N VAL A 180 0.22 -3.39 5.72
CA VAL A 180 0.05 -4.29 6.87
C VAL A 180 -1.41 -4.35 7.31
N GLY A 181 -2.08 -3.21 7.46
CA GLY A 181 -3.48 -3.16 7.86
C GLY A 181 -4.41 -3.82 6.85
N TRP A 182 -4.23 -3.50 5.57
CA TRP A 182 -5.02 -4.04 4.46
C TRP A 182 -4.82 -5.54 4.33
N TRP A 183 -3.57 -6.00 4.30
CA TRP A 183 -3.30 -7.42 4.12
C TRP A 183 -3.71 -8.24 5.34
N PHE A 184 -3.58 -7.69 6.55
CA PHE A 184 -4.05 -8.37 7.76
C PHE A 184 -5.57 -8.56 7.77
N LYS A 185 -6.33 -7.57 7.27
CA LYS A 185 -7.79 -7.68 7.09
C LYS A 185 -8.15 -8.75 6.06
N HIS A 186 -7.54 -8.70 4.88
CA HIS A 186 -7.95 -9.50 3.73
C HIS A 186 -7.35 -10.92 3.70
N PHE A 187 -6.14 -11.11 4.22
CA PHE A 187 -5.41 -12.39 4.21
C PHE A 187 -5.09 -12.89 5.63
N GLY A 188 -5.03 -11.99 6.61
CA GLY A 188 -4.66 -12.32 7.99
C GLY A 188 -5.77 -12.94 8.85
N GLY A 189 -7.04 -12.90 8.42
CA GLY A 189 -8.19 -13.43 9.16
C GLY A 189 -8.62 -12.57 10.36
N GLY A 190 -8.14 -11.32 10.46
CA GLY A 190 -8.50 -10.40 11.53
C GLY A 190 -9.78 -9.61 11.25
N SER A 191 -10.60 -9.36 12.28
CA SER A 191 -11.75 -8.44 12.19
C SER A 191 -11.39 -6.96 12.38
N LEU A 192 -10.12 -6.67 12.69
CA LEU A 192 -9.62 -5.33 12.92
C LEU A 192 -9.51 -4.58 11.60
N ASP A 193 -10.12 -3.39 11.60
CA ASP A 193 -10.12 -2.50 10.45
C ASP A 193 -8.71 -1.91 10.18
N PRO A 194 -8.29 -1.72 8.91
CA PRO A 194 -6.97 -1.20 8.54
C PRO A 194 -6.66 0.17 9.16
N LEU A 195 -7.65 1.07 9.24
CA LEU A 195 -7.48 2.37 9.90
C LEU A 195 -7.29 2.21 11.41
N THR A 196 -7.88 1.19 12.02
CA THR A 196 -7.69 0.85 13.44
C THR A 196 -6.25 0.37 13.70
N LEU A 197 -5.64 -0.40 12.81
CA LEU A 197 -4.23 -0.79 12.92
C LEU A 197 -3.27 0.40 12.66
N ILE A 198 -3.62 1.26 11.68
CA ILE A 198 -2.89 2.51 11.36
C ILE A 198 -2.94 3.51 12.53
N LEU A 199 -4.10 3.66 13.19
CA LEU A 199 -4.33 4.61 14.28
C LEU A 199 -3.89 4.11 15.66
N LEU A 200 -3.79 2.80 15.89
CA LEU A 200 -3.48 2.23 17.21
C LEU A 200 -1.99 2.08 17.54
N ASN A 201 -1.04 2.51 16.70
CA ASN A 201 0.35 2.02 16.83
C ASN A 201 0.35 0.47 16.96
N ILE A 202 -0.41 -0.13 16.05
CA ILE A 202 -0.53 -1.54 15.64
C ILE A 202 -0.99 -2.58 16.68
N VAL A 203 -0.70 -2.49 17.97
CA VAL A 203 -1.32 -3.37 18.99
C VAL A 203 -1.24 -2.60 20.29
N ASP A 204 -2.37 -2.41 20.99
CA ASP A 204 -2.42 -1.70 22.27
C ASP A 204 -1.18 -1.96 23.13
N ARG A 205 -0.74 -0.89 23.80
CA ARG A 205 -0.38 -0.90 25.22
C ARG A 205 -1.01 -2.09 25.94
N CYS A 206 -0.41 -3.27 25.84
CA CYS A 206 -0.74 -4.41 26.67
C CYS A 206 -0.20 -4.03 28.04
N SER A 207 -1.08 -3.38 28.80
CA SER A 207 -0.91 -2.85 30.15
C SER A 207 -0.07 -1.56 30.22
N GLU A 208 -0.82 -0.47 30.43
CA GLU A 208 -0.43 0.73 31.16
C GLU A 208 0.39 1.85 30.49
N ILE A 209 0.14 3.04 31.06
CA ILE A 209 0.88 4.30 30.99
C ILE A 209 0.44 5.30 29.91
N SER A 210 -0.49 6.14 30.35
CA SER A 210 -0.41 7.60 30.50
C SER A 210 0.11 8.45 29.35
N LYS A 211 -0.76 9.40 29.00
CA LYS A 211 -0.57 10.60 28.19
C LYS A 211 0.81 11.23 28.42
N LYS A 212 1.56 11.48 27.33
CA LYS A 212 2.06 12.82 27.00
C LYS A 212 2.76 12.91 25.64
N SER A 213 2.49 14.05 25.01
CA SER A 213 3.31 14.80 24.05
C SER A 213 3.59 14.17 22.68
N PHE A 214 2.68 14.42 21.73
CA PHE A 214 2.97 14.31 20.30
C PHE A 214 3.21 15.69 19.68
N PHE A 215 4.27 15.76 18.88
CA PHE A 215 4.74 16.88 18.07
C PHE A 215 3.64 17.50 17.20
N ASN A 216 3.78 18.80 16.89
CA ASN A 216 2.88 19.63 16.08
C ASN A 216 2.72 19.11 14.63
N LEU A 217 1.93 18.07 14.44
CA LEU A 217 1.19 17.82 13.20
C LEU A 217 -0.01 18.76 13.21
N GLN A 218 -0.32 19.40 12.08
CA GLN A 218 -1.53 20.23 11.95
C GLN A 218 -2.74 19.34 12.22
N LYS A 219 -3.22 19.42 13.46
CA LYS A 219 -4.00 18.36 14.10
C LYS A 219 -5.39 18.38 13.50
N TRP A 220 -5.86 17.21 13.04
CA TRP A 220 -7.26 17.04 12.66
C TRP A 220 -8.16 17.65 13.76
N ILE A 221 -9.00 18.60 13.36
CA ILE A 221 -9.90 19.30 14.27
C ILE A 221 -11.21 18.51 14.29
N SER A 222 -11.60 18.06 15.49
CA SER A 222 -12.85 17.34 15.71
C SER A 222 -14.06 18.25 15.50
N PRO A 223 -15.15 17.74 14.91
CA PRO A 223 -16.40 18.49 14.80
C PRO A 223 -17.05 18.67 16.18
N ALA A 224 -18.05 19.56 16.27
CA ALA A 224 -18.84 19.72 17.49
C ALA A 224 -19.63 18.45 17.83
N THR A 225 -20.11 18.34 19.07
CA THR A 225 -20.69 17.10 19.62
C THR A 225 -21.89 16.54 18.85
N ASN A 226 -22.63 17.38 18.15
CA ASN A 226 -23.81 17.07 17.33
C ASN A 226 -23.52 16.90 15.83
N LEU A 227 -22.25 16.94 15.44
CA LEU A 227 -21.80 16.89 14.04
C LEU A 227 -20.93 15.66 13.80
N LEU A 228 -21.08 15.09 12.61
CA LEU A 228 -20.15 14.13 12.04
C LEU A 228 -19.31 14.80 10.97
N LYS A 229 -18.07 14.36 10.80
CA LYS A 229 -17.15 14.89 9.79
C LYS A 229 -16.69 13.77 8.87
N PHE A 230 -17.03 13.88 7.60
CA PHE A 230 -16.64 13.01 6.50
C PHE A 230 -15.49 13.66 5.76
N ASN A 231 -14.27 13.22 6.02
CA ASN A 231 -13.12 13.63 5.21
C ASN A 231 -13.12 12.81 3.93
N VAL A 232 -13.06 13.46 2.77
CA VAL A 232 -13.13 12.83 1.44
C VAL A 232 -11.96 13.27 0.56
N ASP A 233 -11.58 12.42 -0.39
CA ASP A 233 -10.50 12.66 -1.34
C ASP A 233 -10.74 11.87 -2.64
N GLY A 234 -10.52 12.54 -3.78
CA GLY A 234 -10.56 11.93 -5.11
C GLY A 234 -9.17 12.02 -5.75
N SER A 235 -8.66 10.91 -6.27
CA SER A 235 -7.34 10.90 -6.91
C SER A 235 -7.38 10.29 -8.29
N VAL A 236 -6.60 10.87 -9.19
CA VAL A 236 -6.50 10.46 -10.59
C VAL A 236 -5.05 10.23 -10.95
N ARG A 237 -4.78 9.12 -11.62
CA ARG A 237 -3.46 8.82 -12.19
C ARG A 237 -3.33 9.48 -13.55
N SER A 238 -2.44 10.45 -13.64
CA SER A 238 -2.30 11.41 -14.75
C SER A 238 -2.05 10.82 -16.14
N SER A 239 -1.53 9.59 -16.26
CA SER A 239 -1.17 9.01 -17.57
C SER A 239 -2.35 8.39 -18.32
N LEU A 240 -3.40 7.94 -17.62
CA LEU A 240 -4.51 7.17 -18.20
C LEU A 240 -5.88 7.60 -17.66
N GLY A 241 -5.91 8.56 -16.74
CA GLY A 241 -7.13 9.09 -16.12
C GLY A 241 -7.80 8.12 -15.15
N PHE A 242 -7.19 7.00 -14.78
CA PHE A 242 -7.76 6.10 -13.79
C PHE A 242 -7.94 6.80 -12.45
N ALA A 243 -9.15 6.71 -11.92
CA ALA A 243 -9.60 7.49 -10.79
C ALA A 243 -10.14 6.60 -9.69
N GLY A 244 -9.85 6.99 -8.46
CA GLY A 244 -10.40 6.41 -7.26
C GLY A 244 -10.97 7.49 -6.36
N ILE A 245 -11.84 7.08 -5.46
CA ILE A 245 -12.46 7.96 -4.47
C ILE A 245 -12.40 7.28 -3.11
N CYS A 246 -12.17 8.05 -2.04
CA CYS A 246 -12.29 7.51 -0.69
C CYS A 246 -12.77 8.53 0.32
N GLY A 247 -13.28 8.05 1.45
CA GLY A 247 -13.64 8.92 2.55
C GLY A 247 -13.72 8.21 3.88
N VAL A 248 -13.57 8.97 4.96
CA VAL A 248 -13.65 8.50 6.34
C VAL A 248 -14.56 9.42 7.15
N LEU A 249 -15.63 8.86 7.71
CA LEU A 249 -16.60 9.50 8.58
C LEU A 249 -16.22 9.31 10.05
N ARG A 250 -16.12 10.42 10.79
CA ARG A 250 -15.77 10.44 12.23
C ARG A 250 -16.76 11.26 13.04
N ASN A 251 -16.91 10.93 14.32
CA ASN A 251 -17.63 11.76 15.29
C ASN A 251 -16.71 12.78 16.01
N HIS A 252 -17.28 13.56 16.92
CA HIS A 252 -16.55 14.55 17.74
C HIS A 252 -15.47 13.97 18.66
N LEU A 253 -15.52 12.68 18.99
CA LEU A 253 -14.47 11.98 19.74
C LEU A 253 -13.34 11.47 18.85
N GLY A 254 -13.43 11.67 17.52
CA GLY A 254 -12.50 11.12 16.55
C GLY A 254 -12.73 9.64 16.22
N LYS A 255 -13.79 9.02 16.76
CA LYS A 255 -14.16 7.62 16.45
C LYS A 255 -14.65 7.53 15.02
N VAL A 256 -14.05 6.63 14.24
CA VAL A 256 -14.47 6.29 12.89
C VAL A 256 -15.81 5.54 12.95
N LEU A 257 -16.79 6.01 12.19
CA LEU A 257 -18.12 5.41 12.10
C LEU A 257 -18.32 4.66 10.79
N CYS A 258 -17.75 5.17 9.70
CA CYS A 258 -17.85 4.62 8.36
C CYS A 258 -16.64 5.09 7.54
N PHE A 259 -16.26 4.31 6.54
CA PHE A 259 -15.34 4.74 5.49
C PHE A 259 -15.71 4.03 4.20
N PHE A 260 -15.23 4.54 3.07
CA PHE A 260 -15.33 3.88 1.79
C PHE A 260 -14.08 4.12 0.98
N SER A 261 -13.83 3.21 0.04
CA SER A 261 -12.94 3.46 -1.07
C SER A 261 -13.43 2.69 -2.29
N SER A 262 -13.34 3.31 -3.47
CA SER A 262 -13.83 2.73 -4.71
C SER A 262 -13.00 3.21 -5.88
N TYR A 263 -12.70 2.29 -6.80
CA TYR A 263 -12.34 2.64 -8.16
C TYR A 263 -13.58 3.15 -8.89
N VAL A 264 -13.44 4.20 -9.70
CA VAL A 264 -14.56 4.88 -10.39
C VAL A 264 -14.33 5.03 -11.90
N GLY A 265 -13.43 4.21 -12.44
CA GLY A 265 -13.11 4.23 -13.86
C GLY A 265 -12.14 5.35 -14.22
N VAL A 266 -12.19 5.78 -15.47
CA VAL A 266 -11.41 6.90 -15.99
C VAL A 266 -12.18 8.20 -15.71
N GLN A 267 -11.60 9.12 -14.94
CA GLN A 267 -12.16 10.43 -14.62
C GLN A 267 -11.06 11.50 -14.70
N ASP A 268 -11.46 12.76 -14.87
CA ASP A 268 -10.58 13.88 -14.57
C ASP A 268 -10.55 14.18 -13.06
N VAL A 269 -9.57 14.99 -12.63
CA VAL A 269 -9.33 15.31 -11.20
C VAL A 269 -10.58 15.92 -10.55
N ILE A 270 -11.28 16.81 -11.26
CA ILE A 270 -12.44 17.52 -10.72
C ILE A 270 -13.63 16.56 -10.60
N SER A 271 -13.85 15.70 -11.60
CA SER A 271 -14.90 14.67 -11.55
C SER A 271 -14.68 13.68 -10.40
N ALA A 272 -13.45 13.27 -10.12
CA ALA A 272 -13.14 12.41 -8.97
C ALA A 272 -13.49 13.08 -7.62
N GLU A 273 -13.14 14.36 -7.48
CA GLU A 273 -13.45 15.18 -6.29
C GLU A 273 -14.95 15.43 -6.09
N ILE A 274 -15.72 15.59 -7.17
CA ILE A 274 -17.18 15.71 -7.09
C ILE A 274 -17.81 14.35 -6.73
N LEU A 275 -17.34 13.28 -7.37
CA LEU A 275 -17.90 11.94 -7.20
C LEU A 275 -17.68 11.40 -5.78
N VAL A 276 -16.55 11.73 -5.14
CA VAL A 276 -16.31 11.34 -3.74
C VAL A 276 -17.30 12.03 -2.79
N ILE A 277 -17.66 13.30 -3.03
CA ILE A 277 -18.68 14.01 -2.26
C ILE A 277 -20.05 13.36 -2.48
N ALA A 278 -20.41 13.08 -3.73
CA ALA A 278 -21.67 12.41 -4.07
C ALA A 278 -21.79 11.04 -3.37
N ARG A 279 -20.69 10.27 -3.36
CA ARG A 279 -20.65 8.96 -2.70
C ARG A 279 -20.77 9.06 -1.18
N ALA A 280 -20.12 10.06 -0.57
CA ALA A 280 -20.25 10.32 0.86
C ALA A 280 -21.69 10.70 1.25
N CYS A 281 -22.37 11.54 0.45
CA CYS A 281 -23.77 11.89 0.63
C CYS A 281 -24.69 10.67 0.52
N ASP A 282 -24.48 9.82 -0.48
CA ASP A 282 -25.28 8.61 -0.69
C ASP A 282 -25.13 7.61 0.48
N LEU A 283 -23.90 7.36 0.92
CA LEU A 283 -23.63 6.50 2.07
C LEU A 283 -24.24 7.03 3.37
N PHE A 284 -24.19 8.34 3.58
CA PHE A 284 -24.79 8.97 4.75
C PHE A 284 -26.32 8.92 4.71
N GLY A 285 -26.92 9.26 3.57
CA GLY A 285 -28.38 9.27 3.38
C GLY A 285 -29.01 7.87 3.39
N SER A 286 -28.25 6.84 3.03
CA SER A 286 -28.71 5.44 3.02
C SER A 286 -28.67 4.78 4.41
N ARG A 287 -28.17 5.47 5.44
CA ARG A 287 -27.96 4.93 6.79
C ARG A 287 -28.85 5.60 7.83
N PRO A 288 -29.99 4.98 8.23
CA PRO A 288 -30.95 5.58 9.15
C PRO A 288 -30.36 5.96 10.52
N ASP A 289 -29.34 5.23 10.97
CA ASP A 289 -28.62 5.49 12.22
C ASP A 289 -27.76 6.76 12.19
N LEU A 290 -27.41 7.24 10.99
CA LEU A 290 -26.56 8.41 10.76
C LEU A 290 -27.38 9.66 10.43
N VAL A 291 -28.56 9.50 9.81
CA VAL A 291 -29.46 10.60 9.39
C VAL A 291 -29.92 11.48 10.55
N ARG A 292 -29.85 11.03 11.81
CA ARG A 292 -30.14 11.91 12.97
C ARG A 292 -29.06 12.96 13.26
N TRP A 293 -27.90 12.85 12.63
CA TRP A 293 -26.76 13.77 12.84
C TRP A 293 -26.68 14.79 11.72
N ARG A 294 -26.02 15.92 11.99
CA ARG A 294 -25.60 16.85 10.93
C ARG A 294 -24.24 16.42 10.40
N LEU A 295 -24.01 16.58 9.09
CA LEU A 295 -22.81 16.13 8.42
C LEU A 295 -21.97 17.31 7.93
N ILE A 296 -20.67 17.26 8.19
CA ILE A 296 -19.66 18.07 7.50
C ILE A 296 -18.93 17.15 6.53
N ILE A 297 -18.90 17.47 5.24
CA ILE A 297 -18.02 16.85 4.26
C ILE A 297 -16.82 17.78 4.08
N ALA A 298 -15.62 17.28 4.35
CA ALA A 298 -14.37 18.01 4.24
C ALA A 298 -13.60 17.52 3.02
N CYS A 299 -13.54 18.36 1.99
CA CYS A 299 -12.82 18.16 0.73
C CYS A 299 -11.67 19.17 0.66
N ASP A 300 -10.54 18.79 0.07
CA ASP A 300 -9.35 19.65 -0.08
C ASP A 300 -9.29 20.38 -1.43
N SER A 301 -10.23 20.10 -2.35
CA SER A 301 -10.42 20.89 -3.56
C SER A 301 -11.25 22.14 -3.31
N LYS A 302 -10.56 23.29 -3.18
CA LYS A 302 -11.21 24.60 -2.98
C LYS A 302 -12.25 24.91 -4.06
N SER A 303 -11.92 24.65 -5.33
CA SER A 303 -12.80 24.91 -6.47
C SER A 303 -14.09 24.07 -6.40
N VAL A 304 -13.98 22.80 -6.03
CA VAL A 304 -15.15 21.91 -5.89
C VAL A 304 -16.01 22.33 -4.71
N VAL A 305 -15.40 22.70 -3.58
CA VAL A 305 -16.15 23.24 -2.43
C VAL A 305 -16.91 24.50 -2.83
N GLU A 306 -16.25 25.43 -3.53
CA GLU A 306 -16.90 26.66 -4.02
C GLU A 306 -18.06 26.35 -4.97
N TRP A 307 -17.93 25.38 -5.87
CA TRP A 307 -19.01 25.00 -6.81
C TRP A 307 -20.19 24.28 -6.16
N VAL A 308 -19.90 23.41 -5.18
CA VAL A 308 -20.96 22.67 -4.46
C VAL A 308 -21.70 23.57 -3.48
N THR A 309 -21.04 24.64 -3.00
CA THR A 309 -21.62 25.60 -2.06
C THR A 309 -22.22 26.83 -2.73
N SER A 310 -21.82 27.14 -3.98
CA SER A 310 -22.40 28.24 -4.75
C SER A 310 -23.82 27.90 -5.20
N ARG A 311 -24.71 28.90 -5.14
CA ARG A 311 -26.15 28.75 -5.41
C ARG A 311 -26.49 28.71 -6.91
N ASP A 312 -25.50 28.67 -7.80
CA ASP A 312 -25.67 28.90 -9.24
C ASP A 312 -26.10 27.67 -10.06
N ILE A 313 -26.19 26.47 -9.45
CA ILE A 313 -26.70 25.28 -10.15
C ILE A 313 -28.19 25.43 -10.54
N GLU A 314 -28.95 26.30 -9.86
CA GLU A 314 -30.34 26.61 -10.27
C GLU A 314 -30.41 27.44 -11.58
N ASN A 315 -29.39 28.25 -11.90
CA ASN A 315 -29.33 28.98 -13.16
C ASN A 315 -28.97 28.08 -14.37
N LEU A 316 -28.30 26.95 -14.14
CA LEU A 316 -28.00 25.95 -15.16
C LEU A 316 -29.14 24.94 -15.37
N LYS A 317 -30.02 24.76 -14.37
CA LYS A 317 -31.23 23.92 -14.52
C LYS A 317 -32.40 24.65 -15.18
N ASN A 318 -32.46 25.98 -15.05
CA ASN A 318 -33.52 26.78 -15.69
C ASN A 318 -33.33 26.98 -17.21
N SER A 319 -32.24 26.49 -17.79
CA SER A 319 -32.00 26.48 -19.24
C SER A 319 -32.21 25.11 -19.90
N SER A 320 -32.54 24.06 -19.14
CA SER A 320 -32.85 22.73 -19.68
C SER A 320 -34.09 22.13 -19.00
N GLU A 321 -35.24 22.46 -19.60
CA GLU A 321 -36.55 21.79 -19.57
C GLU A 321 -36.96 20.90 -18.38
N ASN A 322 -38.07 21.32 -17.75
CA ASN A 322 -39.26 20.54 -17.41
C ASN A 322 -39.08 19.02 -17.29
N ASN A 323 -39.00 18.53 -16.06
CA ASN A 323 -39.55 17.21 -15.73
C ASN A 323 -40.06 17.16 -14.29
N ASN A 324 -41.34 16.81 -14.16
CA ASN A 324 -42.03 16.53 -12.90
C ASN A 324 -41.32 15.41 -12.12
N PHE A 325 -40.59 15.75 -11.06
CA PHE A 325 -40.06 14.78 -10.09
C PHE A 325 -40.83 14.84 -8.78
N GLY A 326 -41.29 13.66 -8.32
CA GLY A 326 -42.21 13.47 -7.21
C GLY A 326 -41.73 13.98 -5.84
N THR A 327 -42.71 14.24 -4.98
CA THR A 327 -42.62 14.89 -3.66
C THR A 327 -41.70 14.22 -2.63
N GLN A 328 -41.28 12.97 -2.83
CA GLN A 328 -40.30 12.29 -1.96
C GLN A 328 -38.85 12.72 -2.24
N ASN A 329 -38.47 12.93 -3.50
CA ASN A 329 -37.12 13.39 -3.85
C ASN A 329 -36.90 14.83 -3.42
N ALA A 330 -37.92 15.69 -3.56
CA ALA A 330 -37.88 17.08 -3.09
C ALA A 330 -37.67 17.19 -1.56
N ARG A 331 -38.31 16.31 -0.77
CA ARG A 331 -38.11 16.27 0.70
C ARG A 331 -36.72 15.76 1.09
N ARG A 332 -36.19 14.77 0.36
CA ARG A 332 -34.83 14.26 0.57
C ARG A 332 -33.78 15.32 0.22
N GLU A 333 -33.97 16.04 -0.87
CA GLU A 333 -33.10 17.14 -1.30
C GLU A 333 -33.12 18.32 -0.32
N ASP A 334 -34.30 18.75 0.16
CA ASP A 334 -34.42 19.82 1.16
C ASP A 334 -33.79 19.43 2.51
N TRP A 335 -33.88 18.15 2.90
CA TRP A 335 -33.23 17.64 4.10
C TRP A 335 -31.70 17.62 4.00
N ILE A 336 -31.16 17.14 2.87
CA ILE A 336 -29.71 17.14 2.57
C ILE A 336 -29.19 18.58 2.62
N ARG A 337 -29.88 19.53 1.98
CA ARG A 337 -29.50 20.97 1.95
C ARG A 337 -29.41 21.60 3.35
N LYS A 338 -30.27 21.20 4.29
CA LYS A 338 -30.29 21.77 5.66
C LYS A 338 -29.27 21.12 6.60
N ASN A 339 -28.80 19.91 6.29
CA ASN A 339 -28.06 19.07 7.25
C ASN A 339 -26.65 18.68 6.80
N ILE A 340 -26.28 18.90 5.54
CA ILE A 340 -24.94 18.62 5.01
C ILE A 340 -24.20 19.93 4.70
N PHE A 341 -23.00 20.08 5.24
CA PHE A 341 -22.11 21.22 5.04
C PHE A 341 -20.84 20.75 4.33
N VAL A 342 -20.55 21.28 3.15
CA VAL A 342 -19.29 20.98 2.45
C VAL A 342 -18.30 22.09 2.76
N LEU A 343 -17.14 21.74 3.30
CA LEU A 343 -16.12 22.70 3.75
C LEU A 343 -14.76 22.35 3.14
N HIS A 344 -14.01 23.40 2.82
CA HIS A 344 -12.62 23.27 2.41
C HIS A 344 -11.74 22.95 3.62
N PHE A 345 -10.87 21.96 3.48
CA PHE A 345 -9.93 21.56 4.52
C PHE A 345 -8.52 21.42 3.94
N ALA A 346 -7.50 21.82 4.69
CA ALA A 346 -6.12 21.64 4.28
C ALA A 346 -5.73 20.15 4.37
N TYR A 347 -5.61 19.51 3.19
CA TYR A 347 -4.91 18.25 2.87
C TYR A 347 -4.89 17.15 3.94
N ASN A 348 -5.57 16.03 3.66
CA ASN A 348 -5.46 14.81 4.47
C ASN A 348 -4.60 13.77 3.75
N ARG A 349 -3.29 13.81 4.04
CA ARG A 349 -2.25 12.93 3.46
C ARG A 349 -2.59 11.43 3.45
N TYR A 350 -3.39 10.96 4.40
CA TYR A 350 -3.77 9.55 4.52
C TYR A 350 -4.82 9.10 3.50
N LEU A 351 -5.72 10.00 3.07
CA LEU A 351 -6.75 9.67 2.09
C LEU A 351 -6.14 9.59 0.67
N SER A 352 -5.27 10.53 0.31
CA SER A 352 -4.60 10.57 -1.00
C SER A 352 -3.70 9.36 -1.27
N ILE A 353 -3.01 8.85 -0.24
CA ILE A 353 -2.25 7.60 -0.33
C ILE A 353 -3.18 6.41 -0.57
N LEU A 354 -4.32 6.36 0.13
CA LEU A 354 -5.32 5.30 0.06
C LEU A 354 -6.00 5.23 -1.31
N VAL A 355 -6.26 6.37 -1.95
CA VAL A 355 -6.78 6.39 -3.32
C VAL A 355 -5.73 5.96 -4.33
N ALA A 356 -4.49 6.48 -4.23
CA ALA A 356 -3.44 6.20 -5.20
C ALA A 356 -3.10 4.70 -5.30
N GLU A 357 -3.10 3.96 -4.19
CA GLU A 357 -2.85 2.52 -4.21
C GLU A 357 -4.02 1.70 -4.73
N LEU A 358 -5.27 2.06 -4.42
CA LEU A 358 -6.43 1.33 -4.97
C LEU A 358 -6.57 1.54 -6.47
N VAL A 359 -6.21 2.72 -6.97
CA VAL A 359 -6.09 3.01 -8.41
C VAL A 359 -4.96 2.19 -9.04
N GLN A 360 -3.83 2.03 -8.35
CA GLN A 360 -2.72 1.21 -8.82
C GLN A 360 -3.05 -0.29 -8.81
N GLU A 361 -3.72 -0.79 -7.78
CA GLU A 361 -4.14 -2.19 -7.65
C GLU A 361 -5.25 -2.53 -8.67
N ALA A 362 -6.21 -1.63 -8.90
CA ALA A 362 -7.20 -1.79 -9.95
C ALA A 362 -6.57 -1.78 -11.35
N TYR A 363 -5.56 -0.93 -11.59
CA TYR A 363 -4.80 -0.89 -12.84
C TYR A 363 -4.02 -2.19 -13.08
N ASP A 364 -3.30 -2.68 -12.06
CA ASP A 364 -2.52 -3.92 -12.15
C ASP A 364 -3.45 -5.11 -12.43
N ASN A 365 -4.60 -5.20 -11.76
CA ASN A 365 -5.59 -6.27 -11.98
C ASN A 365 -6.21 -6.19 -13.39
N LEU A 366 -6.51 -4.97 -13.90
CA LEU A 366 -7.04 -4.78 -15.25
C LEU A 366 -6.01 -5.15 -16.32
N LEU A 367 -4.72 -4.85 -16.08
CA LEU A 367 -3.63 -5.30 -16.95
C LEU A 367 -3.52 -6.82 -16.95
N ASP A 368 -3.59 -7.47 -15.79
CA ASP A 368 -3.53 -8.93 -15.69
C ASP A 368 -4.71 -9.59 -16.44
N GLU A 369 -5.92 -9.02 -16.37
CA GLU A 369 -7.08 -9.47 -17.16
C GLU A 369 -6.92 -9.22 -18.67
N LEU A 370 -6.40 -8.06 -19.07
CA LEU A 370 -6.12 -7.75 -20.49
C LEU A 370 -5.01 -8.64 -21.06
N PHE A 371 -3.95 -8.93 -20.29
CA PHE A 371 -2.90 -9.87 -20.69
C PHE A 371 -3.41 -11.32 -20.75
N ALA A 372 -4.40 -11.69 -19.93
CA ALA A 372 -5.09 -12.97 -20.05
C ALA A 372 -5.98 -13.04 -21.31
N MET A 373 -6.61 -11.94 -21.72
CA MET A 373 -7.42 -11.87 -22.94
C MET A 373 -6.62 -11.81 -24.24
N ILE A 374 -5.40 -11.27 -24.22
CA ILE A 374 -4.52 -11.18 -25.40
C ILE A 374 -3.75 -12.49 -25.66
N ASN A 375 -3.71 -13.41 -24.68
CA ASN A 375 -3.05 -14.72 -24.78
C ASN A 375 -4.02 -15.90 -25.00
N VAL A 376 -5.23 -15.64 -25.50
CA VAL A 376 -6.17 -16.64 -26.06
C VAL A 376 -6.32 -16.35 -27.54
#